data_AF-A0A8C9V3S6-F1
#
_entry.id   AF-A0A8C9V3S6-F1
#
_cell.length_a   1.000
_cell.length_b   1.000
_cell.length_c   1.000
_cell.angle_alpha   90.00
_cell.angle_beta   90.00
_cell.angle_gamma   90.00
#
_symmetry.space_group_name_H-M   'P 1'
#
loop_
_entity.id
_entity.type
_entity.pdbx_description
1 polymer ?
#
loop_
_entity_poly.entity_id
_entity_poly.type
_entity_poly.pdbx_seq_one_letter_code
_entity_poly.pdbx_strand_id
1 'polypeptide(L)' 'QAGQCSEKGKHECMYVPPTSSIGGGSVMAWGCFARYSAGDLYQAHGDLNHLAKHSILQNRAMPSGLCLFGQ' A
#
# COMPACT_ATOMS: atom_id res chain seq x y z
N GLN A 1 -9.10 23.16 -17.92
CA GLN A 1 -10.31 23.45 -17.10
C GLN A 1 -10.35 22.37 -16.03
N ALA A 2 -10.37 22.57 -14.72
CA ALA A 2 -10.73 23.69 -13.82
C ALA A 2 -9.52 24.11 -12.94
N GLY A 3 -9.50 25.25 -12.22
CA GLY A 3 -10.55 26.23 -11.94
C GLY A 3 -10.00 27.64 -11.77
N GLN A 4 -10.89 28.61 -11.95
CA GLN A 4 -10.65 30.02 -11.64
C GLN A 4 -10.95 30.23 -10.15
N CYS A 5 -10.05 30.90 -9.43
CA CYS A 5 -10.35 31.50 -8.15
C CYS A 5 -9.95 32.99 -8.22
N SER A 6 -10.95 33.86 -8.23
CA SER A 6 -10.77 35.28 -7.94
C SER A 6 -12.03 35.75 -7.21
N GLU A 7 -11.90 36.15 -5.94
CA GLU A 7 -11.90 37.58 -5.62
C GLU A 7 -11.63 37.84 -4.11
N LYS A 8 -10.64 38.73 -3.86
CA LYS A 8 -10.46 39.63 -2.70
C LYS A 8 -10.42 39.06 -1.28
N GLY A 9 -9.21 38.74 -0.87
CA GLY A 9 -8.74 38.74 0.52
C GLY A 9 -7.25 38.43 0.50
N LYS A 10 -6.40 39.24 1.13
CA LYS A 10 -4.95 39.00 1.23
C LYS A 10 -4.68 37.80 2.16
N HIS A 11 -5.09 36.61 1.78
CA HIS A 11 -4.40 35.39 2.13
C HIS A 11 -3.81 34.88 0.82
N GLU A 12 -2.50 34.81 0.79
CA GLU A 12 -1.74 34.17 -0.27
C GLU A 12 -2.23 32.72 -0.34
N CYS A 13 -3.23 32.46 -1.17
CA CYS A 13 -3.71 31.11 -1.44
C CYS A 13 -2.59 30.39 -2.17
N MET A 14 -1.75 29.68 -1.42
CA MET A 14 -0.68 28.86 -1.97
C MET A 14 -1.30 27.84 -2.93
N TYR A 15 -1.10 28.04 -4.22
CA TYR A 15 -1.49 27.08 -5.24
C TYR A 15 -0.61 25.84 -5.07
N VAL A 16 -1.17 24.79 -4.46
CA VAL A 16 -0.52 23.49 -4.38
C VAL A 16 -0.92 22.72 -5.64
N PRO A 17 0.02 22.48 -6.58
CA PRO A 17 -0.28 21.65 -7.73
C PRO A 17 -0.69 20.25 -7.25
N PRO A 18 -1.58 19.53 -7.96
CA PRO A 18 -1.91 18.16 -7.63
C PRO A 18 -0.64 17.30 -7.67
N THR A 19 -0.23 16.77 -6.51
CA THR A 19 0.96 15.93 -6.38
C THR A 19 0.55 14.46 -6.33
N SER A 20 1.20 13.62 -7.13
CA SER A 20 0.95 12.17 -7.16
C SER A 20 1.44 11.43 -5.91
N SER A 21 2.32 12.04 -5.11
CA SER A 21 2.77 11.53 -3.83
C SER A 21 3.18 12.69 -2.91
N ILE A 22 2.79 12.63 -1.64
CA ILE A 22 3.26 13.55 -0.61
C ILE A 22 4.47 12.89 0.05
N GLY A 23 5.52 13.66 0.34
CA GLY A 23 6.68 13.18 1.11
C GLY A 23 6.27 12.68 2.50
N GLY A 24 7.10 11.86 3.14
CA GLY A 24 6.77 11.19 4.42
C GLY A 24 7.06 9.69 4.41
N GLY A 25 7.41 9.14 3.25
CA GLY A 25 7.75 7.73 3.07
C GLY A 25 6.52 6.86 2.83
N SER A 26 6.75 5.61 2.48
CA SER A 26 5.71 4.60 2.27
C SER A 26 6.20 3.24 2.77
N VAL A 27 5.25 2.36 3.08
CA VAL A 27 5.52 0.96 3.43
C VAL A 27 4.88 0.06 2.39
N MET A 28 5.58 -1.02 2.02
CA MET A 28 5.00 -2.09 1.23
C MET A 28 4.63 -3.23 2.17
N ALA A 29 3.44 -3.78 1.99
CA ALA A 29 2.96 -4.92 2.75
C ALA A 29 2.44 -6.00 1.80
N TRP A 30 2.70 -7.24 2.16
CA TRP A 30 2.18 -8.43 1.50
C TRP A 30 1.28 -9.17 2.49
N GLY A 31 0.15 -9.69 2.03
CA GLY A 31 -0.67 -10.58 2.82
C GLY A 31 -1.57 -11.46 1.96
N CYS A 32 -2.19 -12.44 2.58
CA CYS A 32 -3.17 -13.32 1.95
C CYS A 32 -4.49 -13.31 2.74
N PHE A 33 -5.59 -13.66 2.08
CA PHE A 33 -6.90 -13.77 2.71
C PHE A 33 -7.72 -14.88 2.04
N ALA A 34 -8.66 -15.43 2.79
CA ALA A 34 -9.66 -16.39 2.33
C ALA A 34 -11.06 -15.79 2.53
N ARG A 35 -12.10 -16.56 2.18
CA ARG A 35 -13.51 -16.11 2.18
C ARG A 35 -13.97 -15.48 3.50
N TYR A 36 -13.45 -15.95 4.63
CA TYR A 36 -13.92 -15.56 5.96
C TYR A 36 -12.83 -15.01 6.89
N SER A 37 -11.55 -15.07 6.49
CA SER A 37 -10.42 -14.76 7.37
C SER A 37 -9.22 -14.22 6.59
N ALA A 38 -8.46 -13.33 7.23
CA ALA A 38 -7.17 -12.88 6.73
C ALA A 38 -6.04 -13.79 7.27
N GLY A 39 -5.06 -14.06 6.42
CA GLY A 39 -3.82 -14.73 6.80
C GLY A 39 -2.75 -13.72 7.23
N ASP A 40 -1.48 -14.12 7.14
CA ASP A 40 -0.38 -13.30 7.64
C ASP A 40 -0.24 -12.00 6.84
N LEU A 41 0.03 -10.90 7.55
CA LEU A 41 0.47 -9.63 6.97
C LEU A 41 1.95 -9.44 7.25
N TYR A 42 2.73 -9.20 6.19
CA TYR A 42 4.17 -9.06 6.23
C TYR A 42 4.61 -7.75 5.60
N GLN A 43 5.41 -6.96 6.30
CA GLN A 43 6.02 -5.76 5.72
C GLN A 43 7.14 -6.17 4.75
N ALA A 44 6.96 -5.89 3.47
CA ALA A 44 7.96 -6.11 2.45
C ALA A 44 8.96 -4.94 2.43
N HIS A 45 10.25 -5.27 2.44
CA HIS A 45 11.32 -4.30 2.36
C HIS A 45 12.04 -4.40 1.01
N GLY A 46 12.35 -3.25 0.42
CA GLY A 46 12.97 -3.18 -0.91
C GLY A 46 12.08 -3.74 -2.02
N ASP A 47 12.68 -4.04 -3.17
CA ASP A 47 11.94 -4.49 -4.34
C ASP A 47 11.48 -5.96 -4.21
N LEU A 48 10.23 -6.20 -4.58
CA LEU A 48 9.63 -7.53 -4.58
C LEU A 48 10.08 -8.33 -5.82
N ASN A 49 11.35 -8.73 -5.85
CA ASN A 49 11.92 -9.54 -6.94
C ASN A 49 11.47 -11.01 -6.88
N HIS A 50 11.86 -11.81 -7.89
CA HIS A 50 11.48 -13.22 -7.98
C HIS A 50 11.91 -14.05 -6.76
N LEU A 51 13.09 -13.79 -6.20
CA LEU A 51 13.59 -14.47 -5.00
C LEU A 51 12.79 -14.09 -3.75
N ALA A 52 12.51 -12.79 -3.58
CA ALA A 52 11.68 -12.28 -2.48
C ALA A 52 10.26 -12.85 -2.55
N LYS A 53 9.68 -12.90 -3.76
CA LYS A 53 8.37 -13.53 -3.99
C LYS A 53 8.40 -15.01 -3.63
N HIS A 54 9.41 -15.77 -4.09
CA HIS A 54 9.51 -17.19 -3.79
C HIS A 54 9.64 -17.44 -2.29
N SER A 55 10.47 -16.64 -1.60
CA SER A 55 10.62 -16.70 -0.14
C SER A 55 9.31 -16.41 0.60
N ILE A 56 8.57 -15.38 0.19
CA ILE A 56 7.27 -15.04 0.80
C ILE A 56 6.26 -16.16 0.58
N LEU A 57 6.22 -16.77 -0.61
CA LEU A 57 5.29 -17.87 -0.89
C LEU A 57 5.60 -19.11 -0.03
N GLN A 58 6.87 -19.50 0.06
CA GLN A 58 7.29 -20.67 0.83
C GLN A 58 7.12 -20.46 2.34
N ASN A 59 7.51 -19.30 2.85
CA ASN A 59 7.59 -19.08 4.30
C ASN A 59 6.34 -18.45 4.91
N ARG A 60 5.46 -17.83 4.11
CA ARG A 60 4.27 -17.13 4.60
C ARG A 60 3.00 -17.63 3.92
N ALA A 61 2.94 -17.62 2.59
CA ALA A 61 1.69 -17.94 1.88
C ALA A 61 1.22 -19.37 2.08
N MET A 62 2.12 -20.35 2.01
CA MET A 62 1.77 -21.76 2.23
C MET A 62 1.31 -22.04 3.67
N PRO A 63 2.05 -21.61 4.72
CA PRO A 63 1.58 -21.73 6.10
C PRO A 63 0.26 -21.02 6.37
N SER A 64 0.12 -19.75 5.96
CA SER A 64 -1.12 -19.00 6.17
C SER A 64 -2.28 -19.64 5.41
N GLY A 65 -2.07 -20.08 4.17
CA GLY A 65 -3.08 -20.80 3.39
C GLY A 65 -3.54 -22.07 4.08
N LEU A 66 -2.61 -22.91 4.56
CA LEU A 66 -2.95 -24.11 5.33
C LEU A 66 -3.78 -23.80 6.58
N CYS A 67 -3.42 -22.74 7.32
CA CYS A 67 -4.21 -22.29 8.47
C CYS A 67 -5.61 -21.81 8.07
N LEU A 68 -5.76 -21.15 6.91
CA LEU A 68 -7.03 -20.61 6.43
C LEU A 68 -7.97 -21.68 5.85
N PHE A 69 -7.43 -22.74 5.26
CA PHE A 69 -8.21 -23.84 4.67
C PHE A 69 -8.45 -25.02 5.64
N GLY A 70 -7.72 -25.06 6.76
CA GLY A 70 -7.88 -26.06 7.83
C GLY A 70 -8.90 -25.70 8.92
N GLN A 71 -9.59 -24.56 8.79
CA GLN A 71 -10.70 -24.11 9.64
C GLN A 71 -12.05 -24.38 8.98
#